data_AF-A0A803RCN3-F1
#
_entry.id   AF-A0A803RCN3-F1
#
_cell.length_a   1.000
_cell.length_b   1.000
_cell.length_c   1.000
_cell.angle_alpha   90.00
_cell.angle_beta   90.00
_cell.angle_gamma   90.00
#
_symmetry.space_group_name_H-M   'P 1'
#
loop_
_entity.id
_entity.type
_entity.pdbx_description
1 polymer ?
#
loop_
_entity_poly.entity_id
_entity_poly.type
_entity_poly.pdbx_seq_one_letter_code
_entity_poly.pdbx_strand_id
1 'polypeptide(L)'
;MQPKGSKSEKLMRGSMKRILSSALSLSFPVTLRAVYRWILDPVDRDAVLAHVAIKKSEVDFKVLIEISCIYSPEELLGVRRAYQNRYKHSLEEDLASHTSGDLRKLLVALVSGYRYNGVEVNARLADSEADIVHKAIKDNCFNNDELIRILTTRSKPQLNATFNRYRRPQNFYFQGFVG
;
A
#
# COMPACT_ATOMS: atom_id res chain seq x y z
N MET A 1 -3.52 22.33 -12.28
CA MET A 1 -2.68 22.64 -13.46
C MET A 1 -1.69 21.49 -13.63
N GLN A 2 -1.81 20.63 -14.65
CA GLN A 2 -0.84 19.52 -14.81
C GLN A 2 0.54 20.08 -15.17
N PRO A 3 1.65 19.60 -14.57
CA PRO A 3 2.97 20.11 -14.88
C PRO A 3 3.32 19.77 -16.34
N LYS A 4 3.64 20.81 -17.13
CA LYS A 4 4.09 20.65 -18.51
C LYS A 4 5.48 20.00 -18.47
N GLY A 5 5.57 18.72 -18.86
CA GLY A 5 6.84 17.99 -18.95
C GLY A 5 7.89 18.74 -19.79
N SER A 6 9.16 18.54 -19.45
CA SER A 6 10.30 19.23 -20.07
C SER A 6 10.36 19.00 -21.59
N LYS A 7 11.04 19.89 -22.33
CA LYS A 7 11.19 19.78 -23.79
C LYS A 7 11.79 18.43 -24.21
N SER A 8 12.74 17.90 -23.42
CA SER A 8 13.36 16.58 -23.62
C SER A 8 12.40 15.43 -23.36
N GLU A 9 11.55 15.52 -22.33
CA GLU A 9 10.55 14.49 -22.03
C GLU A 9 9.48 14.41 -23.14
N LYS A 10 9.05 15.56 -23.68
CA LYS A 10 8.13 15.60 -24.83
C LYS A 10 8.74 14.97 -26.08
N LEU A 11 10.01 15.23 -26.34
CA LEU A 11 10.74 14.67 -27.49
C LEU A 11 10.89 13.14 -27.35
N MET A 12 11.33 12.65 -26.19
CA MET A 12 11.41 11.22 -25.92
C MET A 12 10.04 10.53 -26.07
N ARG A 13 8.97 11.13 -25.54
CA ARG A 13 7.60 10.62 -25.74
C ARG A 13 7.23 10.52 -27.21
N GLY A 14 7.58 11.52 -28.04
CA GLY A 14 7.32 11.54 -29.48
C GLY A 14 8.07 10.44 -30.25
N SER A 15 9.34 10.21 -29.92
CA SER A 15 10.16 9.19 -30.58
C SER A 15 9.73 7.78 -30.18
N MET A 16 9.48 7.54 -28.89
CA MET A 16 9.00 6.24 -28.39
C MET A 16 7.65 5.85 -28.99
N LYS A 17 6.77 6.84 -29.19
CA LYS A 17 5.49 6.69 -29.90
C LYS A 17 5.67 6.10 -31.30
N ARG A 18 6.67 6.54 -32.07
CA ARG A 18 6.86 6.03 -33.43
C ARG A 18 7.34 4.58 -33.44
N ILE A 19 8.26 4.22 -32.53
CA ILE A 19 8.86 2.89 -32.46
C ILE A 19 7.85 1.82 -32.01
N LEU A 20 7.02 2.12 -31.01
CA LEU A 20 6.08 1.13 -30.47
C LEU A 20 4.89 0.87 -31.40
N SER A 21 4.49 1.87 -32.19
CA SER A 21 3.43 1.72 -33.19
C SER A 21 3.83 0.78 -34.33
N SER A 22 5.11 0.72 -34.70
CA SER A 22 5.59 -0.14 -35.78
C SER A 22 5.85 -1.59 -35.34
N ALA A 23 6.14 -1.81 -34.05
CA ALA A 23 6.68 -3.09 -33.58
C ALA A 23 5.64 -4.06 -32.98
N LEU A 24 4.58 -3.57 -32.32
CA LEU A 24 3.85 -4.41 -31.36
C LEU A 24 2.37 -4.66 -31.65
N SER A 25 1.77 -4.02 -32.67
CA SER A 25 0.36 -4.20 -33.14
C SER A 25 -0.76 -4.23 -32.08
N LEU A 26 -0.43 -4.03 -30.81
CA LEU A 26 -1.29 -3.85 -29.64
C LEU A 26 -1.82 -2.42 -29.59
N SER A 27 -2.95 -2.23 -28.89
CA SER A 27 -3.54 -0.90 -28.67
C SER A 27 -2.50 0.05 -28.09
N PHE A 28 -2.09 0.99 -28.94
CA PHE A 28 -0.98 1.92 -28.75
C PHE A 28 -0.89 2.59 -27.37
N PRO A 29 -1.99 3.03 -26.74
CA PRO A 29 -1.93 3.71 -25.44
C PRO A 29 -1.45 2.81 -24.30
N VAL A 30 -1.69 1.50 -24.38
CA VAL A 30 -1.34 0.54 -23.33
C VAL A 30 0.15 0.19 -23.41
N THR A 31 0.64 -0.11 -24.62
CA THR A 31 2.04 -0.48 -24.87
C THR A 31 2.99 0.66 -24.52
N LEU A 32 2.68 1.90 -24.92
CA LEU A 32 3.49 3.06 -24.60
C LEU A 32 3.54 3.33 -23.08
N ARG A 33 2.43 3.11 -22.37
CA ARG A 33 2.40 3.23 -20.91
C ARG A 33 3.27 2.18 -20.23
N ALA A 34 3.22 0.93 -20.71
CA ALA A 34 4.04 -0.15 -20.17
C ALA A 34 5.53 0.13 -20.36
N VAL A 35 5.95 0.51 -21.57
CA VAL A 35 7.35 0.83 -21.87
C VAL A 35 7.83 2.07 -21.11
N TYR A 36 7.01 3.12 -21.02
CA TYR A 36 7.35 4.30 -20.22
C TYR A 36 7.56 3.94 -18.75
N ARG A 37 6.67 3.11 -18.18
CA ARG A 37 6.81 2.64 -16.78
C ARG A 37 8.02 1.76 -16.57
N TRP A 38 8.42 0.97 -17.56
CA TRP A 38 9.60 0.11 -17.48
C TRP A 38 10.92 0.89 -17.48
N ILE A 39 10.97 2.04 -18.17
CA ILE A 39 12.18 2.87 -18.28
C ILE A 39 12.42 3.71 -17.01
N LEU A 40 11.39 3.94 -16.21
CA LEU A 40 11.52 4.70 -14.96
C LEU A 40 12.31 3.89 -13.92
N ASP A 41 13.04 4.61 -13.06
CA ASP A 41 13.54 4.04 -11.82
C ASP A 41 12.38 3.41 -11.02
N PRO A 42 12.58 2.27 -10.32
CA PRO A 42 11.51 1.61 -9.60
C PRO A 42 10.68 2.53 -8.69
N VAL A 43 11.32 3.44 -7.93
CA VAL A 43 10.55 4.31 -7.02
C VAL A 43 9.75 5.38 -7.77
N ASP A 44 10.27 5.86 -8.91
CA ASP A 44 9.56 6.79 -9.80
C ASP A 44 8.38 6.11 -10.51
N ARG A 45 8.57 4.87 -10.96
CA ARG A 45 7.51 4.07 -11.56
C ARG A 45 6.34 3.93 -10.58
N ASP A 46 6.62 3.59 -9.33
CA ASP A 46 5.59 3.32 -8.35
C ASP A 46 4.92 4.60 -7.86
N ALA A 47 5.65 5.71 -7.78
CA ALA A 47 5.06 7.03 -7.57
C ALA A 47 4.05 7.38 -8.69
N VAL A 48 4.39 7.07 -9.95
CA VAL A 48 3.46 7.24 -11.09
C VAL A 48 2.27 6.29 -10.99
N LEU A 49 2.47 5.03 -10.58
CA LEU A 49 1.38 4.06 -10.38
C LEU A 49 0.41 4.52 -9.29
N ALA A 50 0.93 4.95 -8.14
CA ALA A 50 0.13 5.46 -7.03
C ALA A 50 -0.66 6.71 -7.44
N HIS A 51 -0.03 7.63 -8.18
CA HIS A 51 -0.73 8.83 -8.66
C HIS A 51 -1.86 8.48 -9.63
N VAL A 52 -1.61 7.58 -10.59
CA VAL A 52 -2.65 7.11 -11.52
C VAL A 52 -3.78 6.40 -10.77
N ALA A 53 -3.46 5.62 -9.73
CA ALA A 53 -4.46 4.94 -8.89
C ALA A 53 -5.36 5.93 -8.15
N ILE A 54 -4.80 7.04 -7.64
CA ILE A 54 -5.53 8.09 -6.92
C ILE A 54 -6.40 8.94 -7.87
N LYS A 55 -5.93 9.23 -9.08
CA LYS A 55 -6.64 10.12 -10.03
C LYS A 55 -7.70 9.43 -10.89
N LYS A 56 -7.95 8.14 -10.70
CA LYS A 56 -9.09 7.45 -11.34
C LYS A 56 -10.42 7.99 -10.79
N SER A 57 -11.50 7.81 -11.55
CA SER A 57 -12.86 8.17 -11.11
C SER A 57 -13.23 7.49 -9.81
N GLU A 58 -12.81 6.23 -9.66
CA GLU A 58 -12.82 5.47 -8.41
C GLU A 58 -11.36 5.13 -8.07
N VAL A 59 -10.96 5.43 -6.83
CA VAL A 59 -9.59 5.18 -6.38
C VAL A 59 -9.28 3.68 -6.46
N ASP A 60 -8.20 3.34 -7.15
CA ASP A 60 -7.74 1.96 -7.26
C ASP A 60 -6.91 1.56 -6.04
N PHE A 61 -7.62 1.25 -4.95
CA PHE A 61 -7.03 0.91 -3.67
C PHE A 61 -6.13 -0.34 -3.73
N LYS A 62 -6.33 -1.25 -4.69
CA LYS A 62 -5.53 -2.47 -4.83
C LYS A 62 -4.07 -2.14 -5.11
N VAL A 63 -3.82 -1.19 -6.02
CA VAL A 63 -2.47 -0.72 -6.34
C VAL A 63 -1.80 -0.09 -5.12
N LEU A 64 -2.54 0.69 -4.34
CA LEU A 64 -2.00 1.35 -3.13
C LEU A 64 -1.67 0.35 -2.03
N ILE A 65 -2.52 -0.66 -1.82
CA ILE A 65 -2.27 -1.75 -0.88
C ILE A 65 -1.05 -2.56 -1.33
N GLU A 66 -0.96 -2.88 -2.62
CA GLU A 66 0.14 -3.66 -3.18
C GLU A 66 1.49 -2.96 -2.97
N ILE A 67 1.59 -1.68 -3.35
CA ILE A 67 2.78 -0.86 -3.13
C ILE A 67 3.12 -0.82 -1.62
N SER A 68 2.13 -0.63 -0.75
CA SER A 68 2.39 -0.49 0.70
C SER A 68 2.81 -1.81 1.39
N CYS A 69 2.41 -2.97 0.86
CA CYS A 69 2.59 -4.26 1.52
C CYS A 69 3.75 -5.09 0.95
N ILE A 70 4.11 -4.90 -0.31
CA ILE A 70 5.21 -5.63 -0.96
C ILE A 70 6.56 -5.03 -0.55
N TYR A 71 6.68 -3.70 -0.64
CA TYR A 71 7.95 -3.00 -0.45
C TYR A 71 8.46 -3.04 1.00
N SER A 72 9.79 -2.98 1.12
CA SER A 72 10.44 -2.67 2.39
C SER A 72 10.11 -1.24 2.85
N PRO A 73 10.25 -0.93 4.15
CA PRO A 73 10.04 0.42 4.67
C PRO A 73 10.88 1.47 3.93
N GLU A 74 12.13 1.13 3.61
CA GLU A 74 13.08 1.99 2.90
C GLU A 74 12.64 2.25 1.45
N GLU A 75 12.19 1.22 0.73
CA GLU A 75 11.67 1.35 -0.63
C GLU A 75 10.37 2.17 -0.65
N LEU A 76 9.44 1.91 0.27
CA LEU A 76 8.19 2.68 0.38
C LEU A 76 8.47 4.15 0.69
N LEU A 77 9.45 4.44 1.55
CA LEU A 77 9.93 5.80 1.78
C LEU A 77 10.51 6.42 0.50
N GLY A 78 11.26 5.66 -0.29
CA GLY A 78 11.73 6.06 -1.62
C GLY A 78 10.59 6.45 -2.55
N VAL A 79 9.52 5.64 -2.61
CA VAL A 79 8.31 5.92 -3.40
C VAL A 79 7.64 7.22 -2.95
N ARG A 80 7.48 7.44 -1.65
CA ARG A 80 6.90 8.67 -1.09
C ARG A 80 7.70 9.91 -1.46
N ARG A 81 9.04 9.82 -1.37
CA ARG A 81 9.95 10.90 -1.78
C ARG A 81 9.86 11.18 -3.28
N ALA A 82 9.85 10.14 -4.12
CA ALA A 82 9.68 10.27 -5.56
C ALA A 82 8.33 10.92 -5.91
N TYR A 83 7.25 10.53 -5.23
CA TYR A 83 5.93 11.12 -5.38
C TYR A 83 5.94 12.62 -5.07
N GLN A 84 6.46 13.00 -3.90
CA GLN A 84 6.55 14.39 -3.48
C GLN A 84 7.41 15.23 -4.43
N ASN A 85 8.54 14.68 -4.88
CA ASN A 85 9.42 15.36 -5.83
C ASN A 85 8.72 15.60 -7.18
N ARG A 86 7.92 14.65 -7.65
CA ARG A 86 7.26 14.68 -8.96
C ARG A 86 5.99 15.52 -8.98
N TYR A 87 5.16 15.40 -7.95
CA TYR A 87 3.81 15.99 -7.91
C TYR A 87 3.70 17.20 -6.99
N LYS A 88 4.76 17.50 -6.21
CA LYS A 88 4.83 18.63 -5.25
C LYS A 88 3.83 18.56 -4.10
N HIS A 89 3.11 17.45 -3.99
CA HIS A 89 2.21 17.09 -2.90
C HIS A 89 2.68 15.76 -2.32
N SER A 90 2.40 15.48 -1.04
CA SER A 90 2.65 14.15 -0.49
C SER A 90 1.67 13.12 -1.03
N LEU A 91 2.06 11.84 -1.02
CA LEU A 91 1.18 10.74 -1.41
C LEU A 91 -0.03 10.64 -0.47
N GLU A 92 0.21 10.91 0.81
CA GLU A 92 -0.72 10.90 1.92
C GLU A 92 -1.80 11.97 1.77
N GLU A 93 -1.41 13.22 1.47
CA GLU A 93 -2.35 14.33 1.26
C GLU A 93 -3.26 14.07 0.06
N ASP A 94 -2.67 13.69 -1.08
CA ASP A 94 -3.43 13.41 -2.29
C ASP A 94 -4.38 12.22 -2.05
N LEU A 95 -3.93 11.17 -1.36
CA LEU A 95 -4.81 10.04 -1.01
C LEU A 95 -5.94 10.44 -0.05
N ALA A 96 -5.63 11.23 0.97
CA ALA A 96 -6.60 11.70 1.96
C ALA A 96 -7.68 12.61 1.34
N SER A 97 -7.34 13.37 0.29
CA SER A 97 -8.29 14.25 -0.40
C SER A 97 -9.18 13.51 -1.40
N HIS A 98 -8.80 12.30 -1.86
CA HIS A 98 -9.57 11.50 -2.84
C HIS A 98 -10.31 10.32 -2.18
N THR A 99 -10.17 10.14 -0.86
CA THR A 99 -10.84 9.08 -0.10
C THR A 99 -11.54 9.65 1.13
N SER A 100 -12.50 8.91 1.67
CA SER A 100 -13.26 9.32 2.86
C SER A 100 -13.51 8.13 3.80
N GLY A 101 -13.99 8.43 5.02
CA GLY A 101 -14.37 7.43 6.01
C GLY A 101 -13.22 6.50 6.43
N ASP A 102 -13.57 5.27 6.76
CA ASP A 102 -12.64 4.26 7.29
C ASP A 102 -11.64 3.77 6.23
N LEU A 103 -12.05 3.78 4.95
CA LEU A 103 -11.16 3.47 3.84
C LEU A 103 -9.98 4.44 3.80
N ARG A 104 -10.23 5.75 3.98
CA ARG A 104 -9.16 6.76 4.06
C ARG A 104 -8.22 6.45 5.22
N LYS A 105 -8.75 6.18 6.41
CA LYS A 105 -7.94 5.88 7.60
C LYS A 105 -6.97 4.73 7.33
N LEU A 106 -7.48 3.63 6.78
CA LEU A 106 -6.67 2.45 6.46
C LEU A 106 -5.63 2.74 5.38
N LEU A 107 -6.04 3.32 4.25
CA LEU A 107 -5.14 3.53 3.11
C LEU A 107 -4.04 4.54 3.44
N VAL A 108 -4.38 5.63 4.13
CA VAL A 108 -3.38 6.63 4.57
C VAL A 108 -2.41 5.98 5.56
N ALA A 109 -2.88 5.18 6.53
CA ALA A 109 -2.01 4.49 7.46
C ALA A 109 -1.09 3.46 6.78
N LEU A 110 -1.57 2.77 5.73
CA LEU A 110 -0.76 1.85 4.93
C LEU A 110 0.37 2.58 4.20
N VAL A 111 0.07 3.63 3.44
CA VAL A 111 1.08 4.34 2.62
C VAL A 111 2.04 5.17 3.47
N SER A 112 1.63 5.59 4.67
CA SER A 112 2.46 6.38 5.59
C SER A 112 3.43 5.52 6.41
N GLY A 113 3.22 4.20 6.43
CA GLY A 113 3.92 3.28 7.32
C GLY A 113 5.43 3.24 7.08
N TYR A 114 6.20 3.25 8.17
CA TYR A 114 7.62 2.90 8.18
C TYR A 114 7.81 1.75 9.17
N ARG A 115 7.43 0.54 8.73
CA ARG A 115 7.32 -0.63 9.60
C ARG A 115 8.69 -1.09 10.05
N TYR A 116 8.78 -1.64 11.25
CA TYR A 116 10.00 -2.33 11.65
C TYR A 116 10.21 -3.58 10.77
N ASN A 117 11.42 -3.76 10.23
CA ASN A 117 11.78 -4.88 9.35
C ASN A 117 12.65 -5.95 10.03
N GLY A 118 12.78 -5.90 11.36
CA GLY A 118 13.50 -6.93 12.12
C GLY A 118 12.68 -8.21 12.32
N VAL A 119 13.34 -9.20 12.91
CA VAL A 119 12.83 -10.57 13.13
C VAL A 119 12.18 -10.76 14.51
N GLU A 120 12.28 -9.75 15.36
CA GLU A 120 11.86 -9.75 16.75
C GLU A 120 10.34 -9.86 16.85
N VAL A 121 9.90 -10.78 17.70
CA VAL A 121 8.49 -11.06 17.94
C VAL A 121 8.22 -10.99 19.44
N ASN A 122 7.22 -10.18 19.82
CA ASN A 122 6.71 -10.16 21.18
C ASN A 122 5.50 -11.11 21.27
N ALA A 123 5.71 -12.26 21.90
CA ALA A 123 4.68 -13.30 22.03
C ALA A 123 3.47 -12.85 22.86
N ARG A 124 3.68 -12.13 23.97
CA ARG A 124 2.59 -11.64 24.82
C ARG A 124 1.73 -10.62 24.08
N LEU A 125 2.39 -9.73 23.33
CA LEU A 125 1.71 -8.77 22.48
C LEU A 125 0.92 -9.48 21.37
N ALA A 126 1.52 -10.49 20.73
CA ALA A 126 0.85 -11.28 19.69
C ALA A 126 -0.42 -11.98 20.21
N ASP A 127 -0.40 -12.50 21.44
CA ASP A 127 -1.59 -13.06 22.09
C ASP A 127 -2.67 -11.97 22.30
N SER A 128 -2.30 -10.82 22.89
CA SER A 128 -3.26 -9.73 23.13
C SER A 128 -3.84 -9.13 21.83
N GLU A 129 -3.03 -9.00 20.78
CA GLU A 129 -3.48 -8.49 19.49
C GLU A 129 -4.35 -9.50 18.74
N ALA A 130 -4.12 -10.80 18.94
CA ALA A 130 -4.98 -11.85 18.40
C ALA A 130 -6.39 -11.79 19.01
N ASP A 131 -6.49 -11.50 20.31
CA ASP A 131 -7.79 -11.31 20.99
C ASP A 131 -8.54 -10.07 20.46
N ILE A 132 -7.81 -8.97 20.22
CA ILE A 132 -8.38 -7.76 19.60
C ILE A 132 -8.92 -8.08 18.20
N VAL A 133 -8.15 -8.81 17.39
CA VAL A 133 -8.57 -9.24 16.04
C VAL A 133 -9.80 -10.15 16.12
N HIS A 134 -9.82 -11.12 17.06
CA HIS A 134 -10.97 -11.99 17.29
C HIS A 134 -12.24 -11.21 17.63
N LYS A 135 -12.15 -10.28 18.58
CA LYS A 135 -13.28 -9.44 18.98
C LYS A 135 -13.78 -8.59 17.83
N ALA A 136 -12.87 -7.95 17.09
CA ALA A 136 -13.22 -7.12 15.94
C ALA A 136 -13.96 -7.91 14.85
N ILE A 137 -13.53 -9.15 14.57
CA ILE A 137 -14.17 -10.03 13.58
C ILE A 137 -15.54 -10.51 14.08
N LYS A 138 -15.63 -10.95 15.35
CA LYS A 138 -16.89 -11.42 15.95
C LYS A 138 -17.96 -10.34 15.96
N ASP A 139 -17.57 -9.11 16.26
CA ASP A 139 -18.48 -7.97 16.37
C ASP A 139 -18.70 -7.25 15.01
N ASN A 140 -18.11 -7.74 13.91
CA ASN A 140 -18.09 -7.10 12.59
C ASN A 140 -17.60 -5.65 12.60
N CYS A 141 -16.71 -5.31 13.53
CA CYS A 141 -16.16 -3.96 13.72
C CYS A 141 -14.78 -3.83 13.06
N PHE A 142 -14.78 -3.77 11.72
CA PHE A 142 -13.55 -3.70 10.92
C PHE A 142 -12.90 -2.31 10.86
N ASN A 143 -13.62 -1.29 11.33
CA ASN A 143 -13.16 0.09 11.42
C ASN A 143 -12.56 0.44 12.79
N ASN A 144 -12.23 -0.57 13.58
CA ASN A 144 -11.56 -0.38 14.86
C ASN A 144 -10.15 0.20 14.62
N ASP A 145 -9.85 1.35 15.25
CA ASP A 145 -8.55 2.01 15.13
C ASP A 145 -7.39 1.08 15.60
N GLU A 146 -7.64 0.18 16.55
CA GLU A 146 -6.65 -0.84 16.97
C GLU A 146 -6.37 -1.86 15.87
N LEU A 147 -7.39 -2.29 15.10
CA LEU A 147 -7.21 -3.21 13.99
C LEU A 147 -6.37 -2.55 12.88
N ILE A 148 -6.70 -1.30 12.55
CA ILE A 148 -5.92 -0.51 11.59
C ILE A 148 -4.48 -0.37 12.08
N ARG A 149 -4.27 -0.02 13.35
CA ARG A 149 -2.94 0.12 13.95
C ARG A 149 -2.15 -1.19 13.85
N ILE A 150 -2.75 -2.33 14.19
CA ILE A 150 -2.10 -3.65 14.10
C ILE A 150 -1.64 -3.92 12.66
N LEU A 151 -2.55 -3.81 11.69
CA LEU A 151 -2.27 -4.15 10.28
C LEU A 151 -1.26 -3.21 9.60
N THR A 152 -1.20 -1.95 10.04
CA THR A 152 -0.42 -0.91 9.35
C THR A 152 0.95 -0.66 9.98
N THR A 153 1.13 -0.95 11.28
CA THR A 153 2.36 -0.61 12.01
C THR A 153 3.24 -1.80 12.38
N ARG A 154 2.67 -3.02 12.48
CA ARG A 154 3.43 -4.21 12.91
C ARG A 154 4.36 -4.74 11.82
N SER A 155 5.49 -5.31 12.25
CA SER A 155 6.42 -6.00 11.36
C SER A 155 5.78 -7.25 10.76
N LYS A 156 6.28 -7.72 9.61
CA LYS A 156 5.78 -8.95 8.97
C LYS A 156 5.89 -10.17 9.93
N PRO A 157 7.01 -10.37 10.65
CA PRO A 157 7.11 -11.46 11.64
C PRO A 157 6.10 -11.32 12.80
N GLN A 158 5.90 -10.11 13.33
CA GLN A 158 4.92 -9.88 14.39
C GLN A 158 3.49 -10.14 13.92
N LEU A 159 3.11 -9.68 12.73
CA LEU A 159 1.78 -9.97 12.14
C LEU A 159 1.56 -11.47 11.96
N ASN A 160 2.56 -12.18 11.43
CA ASN A 160 2.49 -13.63 11.30
C ASN A 160 2.31 -14.31 12.66
N ALA A 161 3.02 -13.85 13.70
CA ALA A 161 2.85 -14.36 15.05
C ALA A 161 1.42 -14.12 15.58
N THR A 162 0.90 -12.90 15.45
CA THR A 162 -0.49 -12.56 15.83
C THR A 162 -1.51 -13.43 15.10
N PHE A 163 -1.38 -13.61 13.77
CA PHE A 163 -2.29 -14.44 13.00
C PHE A 163 -2.17 -15.94 13.32
N ASN A 164 -0.97 -16.42 13.65
CA ASN A 164 -0.77 -17.78 14.12
C ASN A 164 -1.45 -18.01 15.47
N ARG A 165 -1.44 -17.02 16.37
CA ARG A 165 -2.18 -17.08 17.64
C ARG A 165 -3.69 -17.03 17.42
N TYR A 166 -4.17 -16.15 16.55
CA TYR A 166 -5.58 -16.07 16.15
C TYR A 166 -6.12 -17.40 15.60
N ARG A 167 -5.33 -18.10 14.75
CA ARG A 167 -5.70 -19.38 14.13
C ARG A 167 -5.68 -20.56 15.08
N ARG A 168 -4.95 -20.48 16.20
CA ARG A 168 -5.01 -21.56 17.17
C ARG A 168 -6.44 -21.63 17.70
N PRO A 169 -7.05 -22.82 17.74
CA PRO A 169 -8.27 -22.96 18.50
C PRO A 169 -7.96 -22.44 19.90
N GLN A 170 -8.72 -21.44 20.35
CA GLN A 170 -8.82 -21.19 21.78
C GLN A 170 -9.45 -22.47 22.34
N ASN A 171 -8.62 -23.46 22.65
CA ASN A 171 -9.03 -24.58 23.47
C ASN A 171 -9.56 -23.89 24.72
N PHE A 172 -10.88 -23.94 24.84
CA PHE A 172 -11.63 -23.45 25.98
C PHE A 172 -10.81 -23.74 27.23
N TYR A 173 -10.51 -22.70 27.99
CA TYR A 173 -10.27 -22.85 29.42
C TYR A 173 -11.59 -23.34 30.05
N PHE A 174 -11.92 -24.60 29.83
CA PHE A 174 -12.79 -25.43 30.68
C PHE A 174 -11.90 -26.43 31.40
N GLN A 175 -10.92 -25.91 32.15
CA GLN A 175 -10.47 -26.57 33.37
C GLN A 175 -10.44 -25.52 34.47
N GLY A 176 -11.38 -25.66 35.41
CA GLY A 176 -11.34 -24.95 36.69
C GLY A 176 -12.49 -23.98 36.92
N PHE A 177 -13.70 -24.50 37.14
CA PHE A 177 -14.88 -23.94 37.85
C PHE A 177 -16.05 -24.83 37.36
N VAL A 178 -16.73 -25.72 38.09
CA VAL A 178 -17.05 -25.95 39.51
C VAL A 178 -17.47 -27.44 39.60
N GLY A 179 -17.03 -28.18 40.62
CA GLY A 179 -17.96 -28.84 41.57
C GLY A 179 -18.13 -30.34 41.30
#